data_AF-A0A316R0Q7-F1
#
_entry.id   AF-A0A316R0Q7-F1
#
_cell.length_a   1.000
_cell.length_b   1.000
_cell.length_c   1.000
_cell.angle_alpha   90.00
_cell.angle_beta   90.00
_cell.angle_gamma   90.00
#
_symmetry.space_group_name_H-M   'P 1'
#
loop_
_entity.id
_entity.type
_entity.pdbx_description
1 polymer ?
#
loop_
_entity_poly.entity_id
_entity_poly.type
_entity_poly.pdbx_seq_one_letter_code
_entity_poly.pdbx_strand_id
1 'polypeptide(L)' 'MGVWKSIFNNTCKPKGLFGMWMVTGMNHAHAALGDWGIRHLPETGFDQIVELGCGGGRNVKALL' A
#
# COMPACT_ATOMS: atom_id res chain seq x y z
N MET A 1 10.77 -26.79 -2.70
CA MET A 1 10.19 -25.60 -3.37
C MET A 1 11.23 -24.49 -3.32
N GLY A 2 11.65 -23.93 -4.45
CA GLY A 2 12.81 -23.02 -4.53
C GLY A 2 12.58 -21.65 -3.87
N VAL A 3 13.67 -21.05 -3.37
CA VAL A 3 13.71 -19.74 -2.69
C VAL A 3 13.00 -18.64 -3.49
N TRP A 4 13.20 -18.63 -4.82
CA TRP A 4 12.55 -17.68 -5.74
C TRP A 4 11.03 -17.68 -5.66
N LYS A 5 10.40 -18.87 -5.60
CA LYS A 5 8.94 -18.99 -5.49
C LYS A 5 8.42 -18.45 -4.16
N SER A 6 9.21 -18.59 -3.09
CA SER A 6 8.89 -18.02 -1.77
C SER A 6 8.96 -16.50 -1.75
N ILE A 7 9.86 -15.89 -2.54
CA ILE A 7 9.98 -14.43 -2.64
C ILE A 7 8.78 -13.85 -3.38
N PHE A 8 8.44 -14.37 -4.58
CA PHE A 8 7.31 -13.86 -5.36
C PHE A 8 5.94 -14.09 -4.72
N ASN A 9 5.78 -15.17 -3.92
CA ASN A 9 4.54 -15.43 -3.20
C ASN A 9 4.21 -14.40 -2.10
N ASN A 10 5.17 -13.55 -1.70
CA ASN A 10 4.87 -12.49 -0.73
C ASN A 10 3.85 -11.49 -1.28
N THR A 11 3.71 -11.33 -2.60
CA THR A 11 2.73 -10.41 -3.23
C THR A 11 1.29 -10.71 -2.83
N CYS A 12 0.98 -11.96 -2.50
CA CYS A 12 -0.34 -12.39 -2.02
C CYS A 12 -0.48 -12.24 -0.49
N LYS A 13 0.54 -12.67 0.27
CA LYS A 13 0.54 -12.56 1.74
C LYS A 13 1.93 -12.22 2.26
N PRO A 14 2.27 -10.93 2.44
CA PRO A 14 3.58 -10.51 2.88
C PRO A 14 3.87 -11.06 4.28
N LYS A 15 4.99 -11.77 4.45
CA LYS A 15 5.43 -12.28 5.76
C LYS A 15 6.94 -12.20 5.92
N GLY A 16 7.38 -12.07 7.17
CA GLY A 16 8.79 -12.01 7.53
C GLY A 16 9.52 -10.83 6.88
N LEU A 17 10.85 -10.90 6.84
CA LEU A 17 11.71 -9.82 6.35
C LEU A 17 11.44 -9.46 4.88
N PHE A 18 11.33 -10.46 4.00
CA PHE A 18 11.06 -10.23 2.58
C PHE A 18 9.67 -9.64 2.33
N GLY A 19 8.66 -10.05 3.11
CA GLY A 19 7.34 -9.44 3.07
C GLY A 19 7.37 -7.97 3.50
N MET A 20 8.12 -7.64 4.55
CA MET A 20 8.31 -6.25 4.99
C MET A 20 8.97 -5.40 3.90
N TRP A 21 10.05 -5.89 3.29
CA TRP A 21 10.70 -5.17 2.19
C TRP A 21 9.79 -4.99 0.98
N MET A 22 9.01 -6.01 0.63
CA MET A 22 8.05 -5.93 -0.46
C MET A 22 6.98 -4.87 -0.20
N VAL A 23 6.35 -4.86 0.99
CA VAL A 23 5.33 -3.86 1.35
C VAL A 23 5.92 -2.45 1.38
N THR A 24 7.14 -2.30 1.91
CA THR A 24 7.85 -1.00 1.91
C THR A 24 8.11 -0.52 0.50
N GLY A 25 8.60 -1.39 -0.39
CA GLY A 25 8.82 -1.07 -1.80
C GLY A 25 7.53 -0.72 -2.54
N MET A 26 6.44 -1.45 -2.28
CA MET A 26 5.11 -1.15 -2.84
C MET A 26 4.62 0.23 -2.40
N ASN A 27 4.75 0.57 -1.10
CA ASN A 27 4.35 1.89 -0.60
C ASN A 27 5.18 3.01 -1.23
N HIS A 28 6.48 2.79 -1.46
CA HIS A 28 7.34 3.76 -2.13
C HIS A 28 6.96 3.94 -3.61
N ALA A 29 6.82 2.84 -4.36
CA ALA A 29 6.53 2.88 -5.79
C ALA A 29 5.16 3.51 -6.12
N HIS A 30 4.15 3.31 -5.25
CA HIS A 30 2.81 3.88 -5.44
C HIS A 30 2.64 5.26 -4.78
N ALA A 31 3.66 5.79 -4.09
CA ALA A 31 3.53 7.00 -3.30
C ALA A 31 3.04 8.20 -4.13
N ALA A 32 3.69 8.46 -5.26
CA ALA A 32 3.36 9.60 -6.12
C ALA A 32 1.93 9.53 -6.66
N LEU A 33 1.45 8.33 -7.01
CA LEU A 33 0.09 8.12 -7.49
C LEU A 33 -0.93 8.33 -6.37
N GLY A 34 -0.68 7.78 -5.18
CA GLY A 34 -1.52 7.98 -4.00
C GLY A 34 -1.62 9.47 -3.62
N ASP A 35 -0.48 10.17 -3.59
CA ASP A 35 -0.43 11.60 -3.29
C ASP A 35 -1.17 12.43 -4.33
N TRP A 36 -1.02 12.08 -5.62
CA TRP A 36 -1.78 12.73 -6.69
C TRP A 36 -3.29 12.53 -6.50
N GLY A 37 -3.76 11.31 -6.21
CA GLY A 37 -5.19 11.04 -6.00
C GLY A 37 -5.76 11.78 -4.79
N ILE A 38 -5.04 11.78 -3.66
CA ILE A 38 -5.48 12.45 -2.43
C ILE A 38 -5.63 13.97 -2.64
N ARG A 39 -4.76 14.61 -3.45
CA ARG A 39 -4.87 16.05 -3.75
C ARG A 39 -6.16 16.47 -4.46
N HIS A 40 -6.92 15.52 -5.02
CA HIS A 40 -8.20 15.80 -5.68
C HIS A 40 -9.40 15.65 -4.73
N LEU A 41 -9.16 15.24 -3.48
CA LEU A 41 -10.21 15.14 -2.48
C LEU A 41 -10.57 16.53 -1.93
N PRO A 42 -11.84 16.79 -1.55
CA PRO A 42 -12.25 18.05 -0.95
C PRO A 42 -11.55 18.30 0.39
N GLU A 43 -11.10 19.53 0.60
CA GLU A 43 -10.48 19.95 1.87
C GLU A 43 -11.46 19.91 3.05
N THR A 44 -12.77 19.94 2.78
CA THR A 44 -13.84 19.84 3.78
C THR A 44 -13.87 18.48 4.49
N GLY A 45 -13.12 17.49 4.00
CA GLY A 45 -13.12 16.14 4.51
C GLY A 45 -14.33 15.32 4.03
N PHE A 46 -14.44 14.11 4.56
CA PHE A 46 -15.53 13.18 4.28
C PHE A 46 -16.04 12.58 5.58
N ASP A 47 -17.34 12.33 5.65
CA ASP A 47 -17.93 11.59 6.78
C ASP A 47 -17.51 10.12 6.77
N GLN A 48 -17.33 9.54 5.58
CA GLN A 48 -16.93 8.15 5.37
C GLN A 48 -16.08 8.00 4.12
N ILE A 49 -15.03 7.18 4.20
CA ILE A 49 -14.14 6.84 3.09
C ILE A 49 -13.97 5.32 3.04
N VAL A 50 -13.99 4.75 1.84
CA VAL A 50 -13.61 3.35 1.58
C VAL A 50 -12.33 3.32 0.76
N GLU A 51 -11.26 2.72 1.31
CA GLU A 51 -10.04 2.45 0.56
C GLU A 51 -10.07 1.02 0.02
N LEU A 52 -10.02 0.88 -1.31
CA LEU A 52 -9.96 -0.42 -1.98
C LEU A 52 -8.52 -0.74 -2.38
N GLY A 53 -7.99 -1.86 -1.90
CA GLY A 53 -6.64 -2.30 -2.26
C GLY A 53 -5.52 -1.51 -1.58
N CYS A 54 -5.66 -1.22 -0.28
CA CYS A 54 -4.70 -0.41 0.46
C CYS A 54 -3.26 -0.94 0.50
N GLY A 55 -3.08 -2.24 0.22
CA GLY A 55 -1.79 -2.91 0.21
C GLY A 55 -1.06 -2.71 1.54
N GLY A 56 -0.05 -1.84 1.55
CA GLY A 56 0.75 -1.48 2.71
C GLY A 56 0.16 -0.38 3.61
N GLY A 57 -1.07 0.05 3.38
CA GLY A 57 -1.82 0.98 4.24
C GLY A 57 -1.37 2.44 4.20
N ARG A 58 -0.54 2.83 3.21
CA ARG A 58 0.00 4.20 3.10
C ARG A 58 -1.11 5.25 2.98
N ASN A 59 -2.09 5.03 2.10
CA ASN A 59 -3.10 6.05 1.84
C ASN A 59 -4.12 6.13 2.97
N VAL A 60 -4.57 5.00 3.55
CA VAL A 60 -5.35 5.02 4.80
C VAL A 60 -4.63 5.80 5.89
N LYS A 61 -3.31 5.63 6.07
CA LYS A 61 -2.56 6.42 7.06
C LYS A 61 -2.56 7.93 6.77
N ALA A 62 -2.68 8.34 5.51
CA ALA A 62 -2.74 9.75 5.14
C ALA A 62 -4.15 10.36 5.26
N LEU A 63 -5.19 9.51 5.30
CA LEU A 63 -6.60 9.89 5.36
C LEU A 63 -7.19 9.76 6.78
N LEU A 64 -6.46 9.16 7.73
CA LEU A 64 -6.76 9.08 9.16
C LEU A 64 -5.94 10.12 9.94
#